data_AF-A0A955MS62-F1
#
_entry.id   AF-A0A955MS62-F1
#
_cell.length_a   1.000
_cell.length_b   1.000
_cell.length_c   1.000
_cell.angle_alpha   90.00
_cell.angle_beta   90.00
_cell.angle_gamma   90.00
#
_symmetry.space_group_name_H-M   'P 1'
#
loop_
_entity.id
_entity.type
_entity.pdbx_description
1 polymer ?
#
loop_
_entity_poly.entity_id
_entity_poly.type
_entity_poly.pdbx_seq_one_letter_code
_entity_poly.pdbx_strand_id
1 'polypeptide(L)'
;MRLLRKILIVIFTIAVIIGAFAGLGYTGYQYVQNQKKLNEKVRTTQAVRGDLKVVLKESATLKPKKSVEIKSKVNGRIVDLFYDAGAEIESGSVIAQLDREEYIRELELASKDLERAQQEWDGLT
;
A
#
# COMPACT_ATOMS: atom_id res chain seq x y z
N MET A 1 -75.42 70.97 -1.32
CA MET A 1 -74.26 70.24 -0.75
C MET A 1 -74.60 68.85 -0.16
N ARG A 2 -75.68 68.16 -0.58
CA ARG A 2 -76.04 66.82 -0.05
C ARG A 2 -75.53 65.63 -0.90
N LEU A 3 -75.10 65.88 -2.14
CA LEU A 3 -74.63 64.85 -3.08
C LEU A 3 -73.11 64.59 -2.97
N LEU A 4 -72.29 65.62 -2.74
CA LEU A 4 -70.83 65.45 -2.55
C LEU A 4 -70.48 64.57 -1.34
N ARG A 5 -71.18 64.72 -0.21
CA ARG A 5 -70.92 63.88 0.99
C ARG A 5 -71.21 62.40 0.75
N LYS A 6 -72.21 62.07 -0.07
CA LYS A 6 -72.56 60.67 -0.39
C LYS A 6 -71.51 60.03 -1.31
N ILE A 7 -71.03 60.76 -2.32
CA ILE A 7 -69.96 60.28 -3.21
C ILE A 7 -68.67 60.03 -2.44
N LEU A 8 -68.33 60.91 -1.49
CA LEU A 8 -67.12 60.76 -0.67
C LEU A 8 -67.19 59.53 0.26
N ILE A 9 -68.37 59.19 0.79
CA ILE A 9 -68.59 57.96 1.58
C ILE A 9 -68.50 56.71 0.70
N VAL A 10 -69.02 56.75 -0.53
CA VAL A 10 -68.90 55.62 -1.48
C VAL A 10 -67.46 55.39 -1.91
N ILE A 11 -66.68 56.45 -2.17
CA ILE A 11 -65.25 56.32 -2.48
C ILE A 11 -64.47 55.77 -1.28
N PHE A 12 -64.78 56.24 -0.07
CA PHE A 12 -64.13 55.75 1.15
C PHE A 12 -64.44 54.27 1.41
N THR A 13 -65.69 53.83 1.24
CA THR A 13 -66.07 52.42 1.40
C THR A 13 -65.42 51.53 0.35
N ILE A 14 -65.34 51.97 -0.92
CA ILE A 14 -64.60 51.25 -1.96
C ILE A 14 -63.11 51.15 -1.63
N ALA A 15 -62.49 52.23 -1.15
CA ALA A 15 -61.08 52.23 -0.76
C ALA A 15 -60.80 51.27 0.42
N VAL A 16 -61.70 51.20 1.40
CA VAL A 16 -61.60 50.25 2.53
C VAL A 16 -61.74 48.81 2.06
N ILE A 17 -62.66 48.54 1.13
CA ILE A 17 -62.83 47.19 0.55
C ILE A 17 -61.58 46.78 -0.23
N ILE A 18 -61.04 47.65 -1.08
CA ILE A 18 -59.81 47.37 -1.84
C ILE A 18 -58.63 47.14 -0.88
N GLY A 19 -58.49 47.95 0.17
CA GLY A 19 -57.46 47.77 1.19
C GLY A 19 -57.57 46.43 1.93
N ALA A 20 -58.80 46.01 2.26
CA ALA A 20 -59.05 44.71 2.88
C ALA A 20 -58.69 43.54 1.95
N PHE A 21 -59.08 43.61 0.67
CA PHE A 21 -58.73 42.57 -0.32
C PHE A 21 -57.21 42.51 -0.58
N ALA A 22 -56.53 43.65 -0.65
CA ALA A 22 -55.07 43.70 -0.81
C ALA A 22 -54.35 43.14 0.43
N GLY A 23 -54.82 43.45 1.63
CA GLY A 23 -54.28 42.92 2.89
C GLY A 23 -54.45 41.39 3.02
N LEU A 24 -55.62 40.87 2.63
CA LEU A 24 -55.88 39.43 2.61
C LEU A 24 -55.05 38.71 1.53
N GLY A 25 -54.88 39.32 0.35
CA GLY A 25 -54.01 38.78 -0.70
C GLY A 25 -52.54 38.71 -0.28
N TYR A 26 -52.04 39.76 0.39
CA TYR A 26 -50.65 39.81 0.84
C TYR A 26 -50.34 38.79 1.94
N THR A 27 -51.23 38.65 2.92
CA THR A 27 -51.07 37.67 4.02
C THR A 27 -51.18 36.23 3.52
N GLY A 28 -52.11 35.96 2.59
CA GLY A 28 -52.23 34.64 1.94
C GLY A 28 -50.99 34.26 1.12
N TYR A 29 -50.42 35.21 0.36
CA TYR A 29 -49.21 34.98 -0.45
C TYR A 29 -47.98 34.67 0.42
N GLN A 30 -47.78 35.43 1.50
CA GLN A 30 -46.72 35.19 2.49
C GLN A 30 -46.83 33.79 3.12
N TYR A 31 -48.05 33.35 3.44
CA TYR A 31 -48.29 32.05 4.07
C TYR A 31 -47.89 30.87 3.15
N VAL A 32 -48.29 30.93 1.88
CA VAL A 32 -47.98 29.87 0.89
C VAL A 32 -46.48 29.83 0.57
N GLN A 33 -45.83 30.99 0.48
CA GLN A 33 -44.39 31.03 0.19
C GLN A 33 -43.53 30.55 1.37
N ASN A 34 -43.95 30.80 2.60
CA ASN A 34 -43.30 30.25 3.79
C ASN A 34 -43.48 28.72 3.89
N GLN A 35 -44.65 28.18 3.50
CA GLN A 35 -44.83 26.72 3.46
C GLN A 35 -43.98 26.04 2.38
N LYS A 36 -43.73 26.68 1.23
CA LYS A 36 -42.84 26.11 0.20
C LYS A 36 -41.40 25.98 0.69
N LYS A 37 -40.90 26.92 1.49
CA LYS A 37 -39.55 26.84 2.09
C LYS A 37 -39.44 25.77 3.17
N LEU A 38 -40.52 25.46 3.88
CA LEU A 38 -40.56 24.44 4.92
C LEU A 38 -40.72 23.01 4.38
N ASN A 39 -41.15 22.86 3.13
CA ASN A 39 -41.44 21.56 2.50
C ASN A 39 -40.30 21.03 1.61
N GLU A 40 -39.12 21.65 1.64
CA GLU A 40 -37.94 21.11 0.97
C GLU A 40 -37.42 19.89 1.75
N LYS A 41 -37.92 18.70 1.36
CA LYS A 41 -37.57 17.44 2.02
C LYS A 41 -36.15 17.03 1.67
N VAL A 42 -35.20 17.35 2.56
CA VAL A 42 -33.83 16.84 2.50
C VAL A 42 -33.74 15.45 3.14
N ARG A 43 -32.97 14.56 2.52
CA ARG A 43 -32.70 13.23 3.07
C ARG A 43 -31.52 13.34 4.03
N THR A 44 -31.75 13.07 5.30
CA THR A 44 -30.71 13.02 6.33
C THR A 44 -30.54 11.60 6.85
N THR A 45 -29.36 11.31 7.39
CA THR A 45 -29.08 10.06 8.10
C THR A 45 -28.31 10.41 9.38
N GLN A 46 -28.44 9.57 10.41
CA GLN A 46 -27.69 9.76 11.65
C GLN A 46 -26.23 9.38 11.43
N ALA A 47 -25.32 10.26 11.85
CA ALA A 47 -23.90 9.95 11.86
C ALA A 47 -23.59 8.98 13.02
N VAL A 48 -23.00 7.83 12.70
CA VAL A 48 -22.59 6.83 13.69
C VAL A 48 -21.07 6.85 13.79
N ARG A 49 -20.55 6.89 15.03
CA ARG A 49 -19.12 6.70 15.27
C ARG A 49 -18.79 5.21 15.20
N GLY A 50 -17.75 4.88 14.45
CA GLY A 50 -17.20 3.53 14.35
C GLY A 50 -15.74 3.58 13.95
N ASP A 51 -15.04 2.47 14.16
CA ASP A 51 -13.62 2.39 13.85
C ASP A 51 -13.40 2.15 12.35
N LEU A 52 -12.69 3.06 11.69
CA LEU A 52 -12.26 2.88 10.31
C LEU A 52 -10.89 2.22 10.29
N LYS A 53 -10.84 0.94 9.93
CA LYS A 53 -9.58 0.23 9.71
C LYS A 53 -9.08 0.49 8.30
N VAL A 54 -8.03 1.29 8.17
CA VAL A 54 -7.28 1.44 6.92
C VAL A 54 -6.31 0.26 6.82
N VAL A 55 -6.66 -0.74 6.02
CA VAL A 55 -5.79 -1.90 5.78
C VAL A 55 -4.97 -1.62 4.53
N LEU A 56 -3.69 -1.31 4.70
CA LEU A 56 -2.74 -1.21 3.60
C LEU A 56 -2.26 -2.62 3.26
N LYS A 57 -2.58 -3.09 2.04
CA LYS A 57 -2.09 -4.37 1.52
C LYS A 57 -0.89 -4.09 0.63
N GLU A 58 0.30 -4.26 1.19
CA GLU A 58 1.54 -4.20 0.41
C GLU A 58 1.97 -5.61 0.02
N SER A 59 2.26 -5.79 -1.27
CA SER A 59 2.88 -7.02 -1.79
C SER A 59 4.38 -6.83 -1.80
N ALA A 60 5.10 -7.54 -0.93
CA ALA A 60 6.56 -7.57 -0.92
C ALA A 60 7.09 -8.90 -1.44
N THR A 61 8.17 -8.85 -2.22
CA THR A 61 8.85 -10.06 -2.71
C THR A 61 9.84 -10.53 -1.65
N LEU A 62 9.70 -11.79 -1.22
CA LEU A 62 10.67 -12.42 -0.32
C LEU A 62 11.99 -12.65 -1.07
N LYS A 63 13.09 -12.21 -0.46
CA LYS A 63 14.45 -12.45 -0.96
C LYS A 63 15.18 -13.42 -0.02
N PRO A 64 16.02 -14.33 -0.55
CA PRO A 64 16.83 -15.20 0.28
C PRO A 64 17.78 -14.36 1.14
N LYS A 65 17.93 -14.73 2.42
CA LYS A 65 18.80 -14.03 3.37
C LYS A 65 20.27 -14.06 2.94
N LYS A 66 20.71 -15.20 2.40
CA LYS A 66 22.04 -15.41 1.82
C LYS A 66 21.90 -16.33 0.62
N SER A 67 22.54 -15.98 -0.49
CA SER A 67 22.65 -16.82 -1.68
C SER A 67 24.12 -16.93 -2.01
N VAL A 68 24.63 -18.16 -2.09
CA VAL A 68 26.05 -18.43 -2.36
C VAL A 68 26.13 -19.37 -3.55
N GLU A 69 26.95 -19.01 -4.53
CA GLU A 69 27.30 -19.88 -5.65
C GLU A 69 28.57 -20.65 -5.29
N ILE A 70 28.52 -21.98 -5.30
CA ILE A 70 29.65 -22.84 -4.97
C ILE A 70 30.36 -23.23 -6.27
N LYS A 71 31.66 -22.93 -6.36
CA LYS A 71 32.52 -23.32 -7.48
C LYS A 71 33.71 -24.11 -6.95
N SER A 72 34.17 -25.07 -7.75
CA SER A 72 35.42 -25.76 -7.44
C SER A 72 36.58 -24.76 -7.51
N LYS A 73 37.48 -24.82 -6.53
CA LYS A 73 38.72 -24.02 -6.51
C LYS A 73 39.81 -24.60 -7.41
N VAL A 74 39.71 -25.90 -7.69
CA VAL A 74 40.66 -26.65 -8.51
C VAL A 74 39.94 -27.21 -9.73
N ASN A 75 40.65 -27.28 -10.85
CA ASN A 75 40.13 -27.94 -12.04
C ASN A 75 40.24 -29.47 -11.84
N GLY A 76 39.20 -30.20 -12.23
CA GLY A 76 39.15 -31.65 -12.09
C GLY A 76 37.83 -32.20 -12.61
N ARG A 77 37.81 -33.51 -12.89
CA ARG A 77 36.57 -34.22 -13.23
C ARG A 77 35.81 -34.53 -11.93
N ILE A 78 34.50 -34.35 -11.92
CA ILE A 78 33.65 -34.80 -10.81
C ILE A 78 33.59 -36.34 -10.84
N VAL A 79 34.00 -36.99 -9.75
CA VAL A 79 33.93 -38.44 -9.55
C VAL A 79 32.60 -38.80 -8.91
N ASP A 80 32.23 -38.10 -7.83
CA ASP A 80 31.00 -38.34 -7.08
C ASP A 80 30.26 -37.03 -6.76
N LEU A 81 28.94 -37.12 -6.73
CA LEU A 81 28.03 -36.07 -6.28
C LEU A 81 27.16 -36.62 -5.15
N PHE A 82 27.21 -35.99 -3.98
CA PHE A 82 26.58 -36.52 -2.77
C PHE A 82 25.16 -35.98 -2.51
N TYR A 83 24.74 -34.96 -3.26
CA TYR A 83 23.45 -34.28 -3.06
C TYR A 83 22.75 -33.99 -4.39
N ASP A 84 21.44 -34.18 -4.38
CA ASP A 84 20.55 -33.85 -5.50
C ASP A 84 20.05 -32.40 -5.45
N ALA A 85 19.52 -31.93 -6.58
CA ALA A 85 18.92 -30.62 -6.68
C ALA A 85 17.71 -30.48 -5.72
N GLY A 86 17.75 -29.46 -4.86
CA GLY A 86 16.71 -29.18 -3.87
C GLY A 86 16.93 -29.84 -2.50
N ALA A 87 18.02 -30.60 -2.34
CA ALA A 87 18.38 -31.16 -1.03
C ALA A 87 18.80 -30.06 -0.04
N GLU A 88 18.42 -30.26 1.24
CA GLU A 88 18.91 -29.44 2.35
C GLU A 88 20.29 -29.94 2.78
N ILE A 89 21.22 -29.01 3.04
CA ILE A 89 22.61 -29.32 3.39
C ILE A 89 23.07 -28.52 4.59
N GLU A 90 23.94 -29.12 5.40
CA GLU A 90 24.56 -28.45 6.53
C GLU A 90 25.90 -27.80 6.13
N SER A 91 26.32 -26.80 6.90
CA SER A 91 27.61 -26.13 6.70
C SER A 91 28.77 -27.10 6.89
N GLY A 92 29.68 -27.15 5.91
CA GLY A 92 30.83 -28.06 5.93
C GLY A 92 30.59 -29.41 5.25
N SER A 93 29.37 -29.67 4.78
CA SER A 93 29.05 -30.88 4.02
C SER A 93 29.82 -30.94 2.71
N VAL A 94 30.35 -32.12 2.36
CA VAL A 94 31.00 -32.37 1.07
C VAL A 94 29.93 -32.56 0.01
N ILE A 95 29.87 -31.66 -0.96
CA ILE A 95 28.83 -31.68 -2.01
C ILE A 95 29.24 -32.55 -3.20
N ALA A 96 30.50 -32.44 -3.62
CA ALA A 96 31.06 -33.17 -4.74
C ALA A 96 32.51 -33.56 -4.45
N GLN A 97 32.94 -34.70 -4.99
CA GLN A 97 34.32 -35.13 -4.97
C GLN A 97 34.91 -35.02 -6.39
N LEU A 98 36.00 -34.28 -6.51
CA LEU A 98 36.78 -34.23 -7.75
C LEU A 98 37.83 -35.32 -7.77
N ASP A 99 38.25 -35.71 -8.97
CA ASP A 99 39.42 -36.56 -9.17
C ASP A 99 40.67 -35.86 -8.63
N ARG A 100 41.42 -36.57 -7.79
CA ARG A 100 42.56 -36.03 -7.04
C ARG A 100 43.90 -36.55 -7.53
N GLU A 101 43.93 -37.49 -8.48
CA GLU A 101 45.18 -38.16 -8.85
C GLU A 101 46.28 -37.19 -9.30
N GLU A 102 45.97 -36.28 -10.22
CA GLU A 102 46.92 -35.29 -10.71
C GLU A 102 47.36 -34.32 -9.60
N TYR A 103 46.41 -33.89 -8.78
CA TYR A 103 46.67 -32.99 -7.66
C TYR A 103 47.54 -33.64 -6.57
N ILE A 104 47.34 -34.92 -6.28
CA ILE A 104 48.17 -35.67 -5.32
C ILE A 104 49.59 -35.82 -5.86
N ARG A 105 49.77 -36.09 -7.15
CA ARG A 105 51.09 -36.17 -7.77
C ARG A 105 51.84 -34.83 -7.69
N GLU A 106 51.15 -33.72 -7.98
CA GLU A 106 51.72 -32.38 -7.87
C GLU A 106 52.11 -32.04 -6.43
N LEU A 107 51.25 -32.37 -5.47
CA LEU A 107 51.54 -32.22 -4.03
C LEU A 107 52.77 -33.02 -3.61
N GLU A 108 52.89 -34.27 -4.06
CA GLU A 108 54.02 -35.14 -3.74
C GLU A 108 55.34 -34.56 -4.26
N LEU A 109 55.36 -34.07 -5.51
CA LEU A 109 56.53 -33.40 -6.08
C LEU A 109 56.92 -32.17 -5.26
N ALA A 110 55.97 -31.27 -4.99
CA ALA A 110 56.22 -30.08 -4.19
C ALA A 110 56.72 -30.40 -2.77
N SER A 111 56.22 -31.48 -2.16
CA SER A 111 56.68 -31.93 -0.84
C SER A 111 58.12 -32.43 -0.85
N LYS A 112 58.53 -33.16 -1.89
CA LYS A 112 59.92 -33.61 -2.06
C LYS A 112 60.86 -32.44 -2.30
N ASP A 113 60.43 -31.44 -3.05
CA ASP A 113 61.22 -30.23 -3.29
C ASP A 113 61.41 -29.43 -1.98
N LEU A 114 60.37 -29.32 -1.16
CA LEU A 114 60.45 -28.71 0.16
C LEU A 114 61.44 -29.46 1.07
N GLU A 115 61.36 -30.79 1.10
CA GLU A 115 62.22 -31.64 1.93
C GLU A 115 63.70 -31.48 1.53
N ARG A 116 63.99 -31.43 0.22
CA ARG A 116 65.35 -31.17 -0.28
C ARG A 116 65.85 -29.79 0.15
N ALA A 117 65.03 -28.75 0.00
CA ALA A 117 65.39 -27.40 0.40
C ALA A 117 65.63 -27.29 1.92
N GLN A 118 64.86 -28.01 2.73
CA GLN A 118 65.05 -28.08 4.18
C GLN A 118 66.34 -28.81 4.56
N GLN A 119 66.64 -29.94 3.92
CA GLN A 119 67.91 -30.66 4.14
C GLN A 119 69.13 -29.81 3.76
N GLU A 120 69.04 -29.05 2.67
CA GLU A 120 70.08 -28.10 2.28
C GLU A 120 70.25 -26.97 3.30
N TRP A 121 69.15 -26.43 3.84
CA TRP A 121 69.18 -25.40 4.87
C TRP A 121 69.79 -25.89 6.18
N ASP A 122 69.35 -27.05 6.67
CA ASP A 122 69.84 -27.65 7.91
C ASP A 122 71.32 -28.05 7.79
N GLY A 123 71.80 -28.38 6.58
CA GLY A 123 73.22 -28.62 6.33
C GLY A 123 74.10 -27.35 6.35
N LEU A 124 73.49 -26.15 6.33
CA LEU A 124 74.19 -24.86 6.32
C LEU A 124 74.27 -24.19 7.70
N THR A 125 73.49 -24.65 8.68
CA THR A 125 73.49 -24.18 10.08
C THR A 125 74.20 -25.15 11.01
#